data_AF-A0A9J6P017-F1
#
_entry.id   AF-A0A9J6P017-F1
#
_cell.length_a   1.000
_cell.length_b   1.000
_cell.length_c   1.000
_cell.angle_alpha   90.00
_cell.angle_beta   90.00
_cell.angle_gamma   90.00
#
_symmetry.space_group_name_H-M   'P 1'
#
loop_
_entity.id
_entity.type
_entity.pdbx_description
1 polymer ?
#
loop_
_entity_poly.entity_id
_entity_poly.type
_entity_poly.pdbx_seq_one_letter_code
_entity_poly.pdbx_strand_id
1 'polypeptide(L)'
;MKINTRKLFIFFIIAAISFAIIGCNKNQETSSNERFEEKISLYKNQNIKKDFEKHSLGVGPWEIIYCKDDKLIFNNYKYTIGYSTKKDMEGIYSIIDLQNLGLHHVQGSIVSMLDISPKGKTLTGINIQCEEKIINIGPLHIINLITEDISELNVGKKEKLIPIALNSRYYVLYCDTIMIVNIETNEIKDVNYTGDTIENILIQDNGDIFIQDTHSSIYLLSKKENYKEIKTELVGTLFDTIGDDLIWFNKGNIYKGNILKHSKIKDIGTEWEFITCKNGRAIFASDSMPLVYDLKTNKIASFNQVLSVSEFYAFPNSVSPDMDKYITNPWSKIQMFDYKGKEYDVNIKDYSKAHLKHNYYLNSNSLWLDNENLIYIAQKEDTGNLDGLMIVKYNIKTGENIVLFEFK
;
A
#
# COMPACT_ATOMS: atom_id res chain seq x y z
N MET A 1 -19.69 64.29 25.02
CA MET A 1 -19.55 62.83 25.27
C MET A 1 -18.06 62.47 25.20
N LYS A 2 -17.40 62.07 26.30
CA LYS A 2 -15.95 61.76 26.27
C LYS A 2 -15.74 60.33 25.76
N ILE A 3 -15.28 60.18 24.52
CA ILE A 3 -14.87 58.88 23.97
C ILE A 3 -13.68 58.37 24.76
N ASN A 4 -13.77 57.15 25.30
CA ASN A 4 -12.70 56.54 26.08
C ASN A 4 -11.60 56.05 25.13
N THR A 5 -10.59 56.89 24.93
CA THR A 5 -9.48 56.68 23.98
C THR A 5 -8.74 55.36 24.19
N ARG A 6 -8.65 54.84 25.43
CA ARG A 6 -8.10 53.50 25.71
C ARG A 6 -8.92 52.39 25.07
N LYS A 7 -10.26 52.45 25.12
CA LYS A 7 -11.12 51.44 24.49
C LYS A 7 -11.02 51.50 22.96
N LEU A 8 -10.91 52.70 22.39
CA LEU A 8 -10.73 52.90 20.96
C LEU A 8 -9.39 52.32 20.48
N PHE A 9 -8.30 52.55 21.21
CA PHE A 9 -6.97 52.04 20.89
C PHE A 9 -6.90 50.50 20.94
N ILE A 10 -7.50 49.88 21.96
CA ILE A 10 -7.60 48.41 22.06
C ILE A 10 -8.39 47.82 20.88
N PHE A 11 -9.48 48.47 20.46
CA PHE A 11 -10.27 48.03 19.30
C PHE A 11 -9.45 48.05 18.00
N PHE A 12 -8.66 49.10 17.76
CA PHE A 12 -7.77 49.17 16.60
C PHE A 12 -6.66 48.11 16.61
N ILE A 13 -6.09 47.78 17.78
CA ILE A 13 -5.09 46.70 17.90
C ILE A 13 -5.72 45.34 17.57
N ILE A 14 -6.89 45.04 18.14
CA ILE A 14 -7.60 43.76 17.87
C ILE A 14 -7.97 43.67 16.38
N ALA A 15 -8.49 44.75 15.78
CA ALA A 15 -8.78 44.79 14.35
C ALA A 15 -7.53 44.56 13.49
N ALA A 16 -6.41 45.23 13.79
CA ALA A 16 -5.16 45.07 13.05
C ALA A 16 -4.60 43.65 13.15
N ILE A 17 -4.66 43.02 14.33
CA ILE A 17 -4.26 41.62 14.53
C ILE A 17 -5.19 40.68 13.74
N SER A 18 -6.51 40.89 13.77
CA SER A 18 -7.46 40.09 13.00
C SER A 18 -7.23 40.21 11.49
N PHE A 19 -6.97 41.41 10.97
CA PHE A 19 -6.62 41.60 9.55
C PHE A 19 -5.26 40.98 9.19
N ALA A 20 -4.27 41.02 10.09
CA ALA A 20 -2.98 40.35 9.87
C ALA A 20 -3.13 38.82 9.84
N ILE A 21 -3.93 38.23 10.74
CA ILE A 21 -4.20 36.77 10.76
C ILE A 21 -4.97 36.35 9.50
N ILE A 22 -6.04 37.07 9.14
CA ILE A 22 -6.81 36.78 7.92
C ILE A 22 -5.94 36.93 6.66
N GLY A 23 -5.07 37.95 6.62
CA GLY A 23 -4.13 38.17 5.51
C GLY A 23 -3.05 37.09 5.41
N CYS A 24 -2.48 36.65 6.55
CA CYS A 24 -1.51 35.56 6.57
C CYS A 24 -2.12 34.23 6.13
N ASN A 25 -3.29 33.85 6.66
CA ASN A 25 -3.95 32.61 6.28
C ASN A 25 -4.33 32.61 4.79
N LYS A 26 -4.95 33.69 4.28
CA LYS A 26 -5.26 33.79 2.84
C LYS A 26 -4.03 33.71 1.96
N ASN A 27 -2.96 34.43 2.29
CA ASN A 27 -1.75 34.41 1.48
C ASN A 27 -0.99 33.08 1.57
N GLN A 28 -1.08 32.33 2.67
CA GLN A 28 -0.55 30.96 2.74
C GLN A 28 -1.39 29.99 1.91
N GLU A 29 -2.72 30.08 1.95
CA GLU A 29 -3.61 29.24 1.14
C GLU A 29 -3.48 29.53 -0.37
N THR A 30 -3.49 30.80 -0.82
CA THR A 30 -3.30 31.09 -2.25
C THR A 30 -1.87 30.80 -2.72
N SER A 31 -0.81 31.15 -1.97
CA SER A 31 0.55 30.90 -2.45
C SER A 31 0.99 29.42 -2.38
N SER A 32 0.34 28.58 -1.56
CA SER A 32 0.51 27.13 -1.62
C SER A 32 -0.26 26.53 -2.80
N ASN A 33 -1.55 26.89 -2.97
CA ASN A 33 -2.36 26.40 -4.09
C ASN A 33 -1.83 26.85 -5.46
N GLU A 34 -1.43 28.11 -5.64
CA GLU A 34 -0.85 28.59 -6.92
C GLU A 34 0.46 27.86 -7.27
N ARG A 35 1.34 27.63 -6.28
CA ARG A 35 2.58 26.85 -6.49
C ARG A 35 2.30 25.36 -6.74
N PHE A 36 1.21 24.83 -6.20
CA PHE A 36 0.78 23.45 -6.40
C PHE A 36 0.15 23.25 -7.78
N GLU A 37 -0.71 24.18 -8.23
CA GLU A 37 -1.27 24.18 -9.59
C GLU A 37 -0.17 24.41 -10.65
N GLU A 38 0.79 25.30 -10.41
CA GLU A 38 1.95 25.50 -11.29
C GLU A 38 2.77 24.20 -11.42
N LYS A 39 3.06 23.52 -10.30
CA LYS A 39 3.68 22.18 -10.29
C LYS A 39 2.86 21.13 -11.05
N ILE A 40 1.55 21.02 -10.81
CA ILE A 40 0.68 20.04 -11.49
C ILE A 40 0.58 20.31 -13.00
N SER A 41 0.59 21.57 -13.42
CA SER A 41 0.57 21.93 -14.84
C SER A 41 1.83 21.45 -15.59
N LEU A 42 2.98 21.41 -14.90
CA LEU A 42 4.21 20.80 -15.37
C LEU A 42 4.13 19.26 -15.40
N TYR A 43 3.42 18.63 -14.47
CA TYR A 43 3.30 17.17 -14.39
C TYR A 43 2.37 16.55 -15.44
N LYS A 44 1.29 17.22 -15.85
CA LYS A 44 0.29 16.66 -16.80
C LYS A 44 0.74 16.55 -18.27
N ASN A 45 2.04 16.59 -18.55
CA ASN A 45 2.55 16.71 -19.92
C ASN A 45 3.45 15.57 -20.37
N GLN A 46 3.34 15.27 -21.67
CA GLN A 46 4.07 14.25 -22.43
C GLN A 46 5.61 14.32 -22.33
N ASN A 47 6.14 15.33 -21.65
CA ASN A 47 7.56 15.48 -21.35
C ASN A 47 8.02 14.46 -20.31
N ILE A 48 7.25 14.13 -19.26
CA ILE A 48 7.69 13.12 -18.26
C ILE A 48 7.96 11.78 -18.94
N LYS A 49 7.07 11.29 -19.81
CA LYS A 49 7.30 10.05 -20.57
C LYS A 49 8.50 10.15 -21.51
N LYS A 50 8.69 11.27 -22.20
CA LYS A 50 9.84 11.51 -23.09
C LYS A 50 11.16 11.72 -22.35
N ASP A 51 11.13 12.24 -21.12
CA ASP A 51 12.30 12.48 -20.28
C ASP A 51 12.68 11.21 -19.52
N PHE A 52 11.70 10.39 -19.17
CA PHE A 52 11.85 9.02 -18.70
C PHE A 52 12.44 8.09 -19.78
N GLU A 53 12.06 8.29 -21.05
CA GLU A 53 12.66 7.67 -22.23
C GLU A 53 14.07 8.26 -22.61
N LYS A 54 14.60 9.24 -21.85
CA LYS A 54 15.87 9.95 -22.19
C LYS A 54 16.88 10.12 -21.05
N HIS A 55 16.46 10.06 -19.79
CA HIS A 55 17.30 10.33 -18.63
C HIS A 55 17.37 9.11 -17.72
N SER A 56 18.46 8.98 -16.94
CA SER A 56 18.65 7.87 -16.01
C SER A 56 17.46 7.74 -15.03
N LEU A 57 16.95 6.53 -14.93
CA LEU A 57 15.66 6.15 -14.34
C LEU A 57 15.59 6.26 -12.80
N GLY A 58 16.58 6.88 -12.17
CA GLY A 58 16.84 6.80 -10.73
C GLY A 58 17.48 5.46 -10.37
N VAL A 59 18.49 5.48 -9.50
CA VAL A 59 19.24 4.27 -9.06
C VAL A 59 18.28 3.23 -8.46
N GLY A 60 18.66 1.95 -8.48
CA GLY A 60 17.91 0.89 -7.81
C GLY A 60 17.87 1.05 -6.28
N PRO A 61 17.13 0.17 -5.58
CA PRO A 61 16.38 -0.96 -6.12
C PRO A 61 15.07 -0.54 -6.78
N TRP A 62 14.62 -1.37 -7.72
CA TRP A 62 13.24 -1.34 -8.23
C TRP A 62 12.45 -2.49 -7.61
N GLU A 63 11.19 -2.26 -7.28
CA GLU A 63 10.30 -3.26 -6.71
C GLU A 63 8.94 -3.32 -7.42
N ILE A 64 8.27 -4.47 -7.34
CA ILE A 64 6.89 -4.64 -7.80
C ILE A 64 5.97 -4.55 -6.58
N ILE A 65 5.21 -3.46 -6.46
CA ILE A 65 4.28 -3.22 -5.34
C ILE A 65 2.85 -3.72 -5.62
N TYR A 66 2.50 -3.95 -6.90
CA TYR A 66 1.19 -4.48 -7.28
C TYR A 66 1.29 -5.36 -8.54
N CYS A 67 0.66 -6.53 -8.51
CA CYS A 67 0.52 -7.45 -9.66
C CYS A 67 -0.83 -8.16 -9.59
N LYS A 68 -1.83 -7.67 -10.32
CA LYS A 68 -3.20 -8.22 -10.32
C LYS A 68 -4.04 -7.60 -11.45
N ASP A 69 -5.03 -8.33 -11.96
CA ASP A 69 -6.14 -7.68 -12.67
C ASP A 69 -5.80 -7.24 -14.10
N ASP A 70 -4.71 -7.74 -14.70
CA ASP A 70 -3.96 -7.22 -15.87
C ASP A 70 -2.94 -6.08 -15.63
N LYS A 71 -2.82 -5.57 -14.38
CA LYS A 71 -1.96 -4.41 -14.04
C LYS A 71 -0.73 -4.82 -13.23
N LEU A 72 0.39 -4.20 -13.57
CA LEU A 72 1.63 -4.20 -12.82
C LEU A 72 1.91 -2.76 -12.37
N ILE A 73 2.25 -2.57 -11.10
CA ILE A 73 2.77 -1.30 -10.59
C ILE A 73 4.10 -1.57 -9.89
N PHE A 74 5.10 -0.80 -10.29
CA PHE A 74 6.48 -0.93 -9.84
C PHE A 74 7.10 0.45 -9.64
N ASN A 75 8.02 0.55 -8.70
CA ASN A 75 8.62 1.80 -8.27
C ASN A 75 10.09 1.63 -7.89
N ASN A 76 10.80 2.76 -7.86
CA ASN A 76 12.03 2.94 -7.10
C ASN A 76 11.85 4.20 -6.23
N TYR A 77 12.94 4.79 -5.71
CA TYR A 77 12.84 6.04 -4.97
C TYR A 77 12.36 7.22 -5.82
N LYS A 78 12.53 7.21 -7.16
CA LYS A 78 12.27 8.36 -8.03
C LYS A 78 10.93 8.30 -8.74
N TYR A 79 10.48 7.12 -9.15
CA TYR A 79 9.30 6.94 -9.99
C TYR A 79 8.39 5.81 -9.47
N THR A 80 7.08 5.94 -9.71
CA THR A 80 6.12 4.82 -9.70
C THR A 80 5.48 4.72 -11.08
N ILE A 81 5.33 3.51 -11.61
CA ILE A 81 4.92 3.29 -13.01
C ILE A 81 3.82 2.24 -13.06
N GLY A 82 2.75 2.55 -13.78
CA GLY A 82 1.69 1.61 -14.13
C GLY A 82 1.88 1.02 -15.51
N TYR A 83 1.89 -0.31 -15.61
CA TYR A 83 1.98 -1.06 -16.88
C TYR A 83 0.81 -2.05 -16.99
N SER A 84 0.17 -2.13 -18.16
CA SER A 84 -0.86 -3.13 -18.44
C SER A 84 -0.31 -4.27 -19.29
N THR A 85 -0.62 -5.49 -18.89
CA THR A 85 -0.32 -6.74 -19.62
C THR A 85 -1.47 -7.18 -20.52
N LYS A 86 -2.55 -6.39 -20.61
CA LYS A 86 -3.70 -6.69 -21.44
C LYS A 86 -3.38 -6.38 -22.90
N LYS A 87 -3.40 -7.40 -23.75
CA LYS A 87 -3.03 -7.37 -25.17
C LYS A 87 -3.47 -6.13 -25.97
N ASP A 88 -4.69 -5.63 -25.77
CA ASP A 88 -5.23 -4.49 -26.53
C ASP A 88 -4.80 -3.11 -25.98
N MET A 89 -4.11 -3.08 -24.83
CA MET A 89 -3.66 -1.89 -24.11
C MET A 89 -2.25 -2.11 -23.50
N GLU A 90 -1.44 -2.99 -24.09
CA GLU A 90 -0.17 -3.43 -23.54
C GLU A 90 0.86 -2.29 -23.50
N GLY A 91 1.50 -2.08 -22.35
CA GLY A 91 2.50 -1.03 -22.15
C GLY A 91 2.28 -0.14 -20.92
N ILE A 92 3.13 0.88 -20.80
CA ILE A 92 3.07 1.89 -19.72
C ILE A 92 1.86 2.81 -19.92
N TYR A 93 0.95 2.82 -18.95
CA TYR A 93 -0.22 3.69 -18.88
C TYR A 93 -0.07 4.89 -17.94
N SER A 94 0.89 4.87 -16.98
CA SER A 94 1.16 6.01 -16.09
C SER A 94 2.60 6.04 -15.58
N ILE A 95 3.14 7.24 -15.36
CA ILE A 95 4.47 7.50 -14.75
C ILE A 95 4.35 8.66 -13.76
N ILE A 96 4.55 8.36 -12.48
CA ILE A 96 4.50 9.32 -11.37
C ILE A 96 5.92 9.63 -10.89
N ASP A 97 6.31 10.91 -10.86
CA ASP A 97 7.61 11.35 -10.35
C ASP A 97 7.55 11.64 -8.85
N LEU A 98 7.99 10.65 -8.06
CA LEU A 98 8.05 10.72 -6.60
C LEU A 98 9.04 11.76 -6.11
N GLN A 99 10.14 12.02 -6.84
CA GLN A 99 11.12 13.02 -6.43
C GLN A 99 10.51 14.43 -6.45
N ASN A 100 9.77 14.75 -7.50
CA ASN A 100 9.08 16.02 -7.68
C ASN A 100 7.92 16.25 -6.68
N LEU A 101 7.25 15.17 -6.28
CA LEU A 101 6.25 15.16 -5.20
C LEU A 101 6.86 15.11 -3.79
N GLY A 102 8.18 14.95 -3.66
CA GLY A 102 8.83 14.79 -2.36
C GLY A 102 8.57 13.43 -1.68
N LEU A 103 8.04 12.44 -2.40
CA LEU A 103 7.71 11.09 -1.90
C LEU A 103 8.84 10.07 -2.18
N HIS A 104 10.10 10.53 -2.15
CA HIS A 104 11.29 9.77 -2.55
C HIS A 104 12.17 9.33 -1.36
N HIS A 105 11.68 9.47 -0.13
CA HIS A 105 12.47 9.28 1.07
C HIS A 105 12.45 7.82 1.53
N VAL A 106 13.45 7.05 1.08
CA VAL A 106 13.58 5.62 1.43
C VAL A 106 14.44 5.35 2.68
N GLN A 107 15.23 6.33 3.13
CA GLN A 107 16.16 6.21 4.26
C GLN A 107 16.37 7.57 4.96
N GLY A 108 16.69 7.52 6.26
CA GLY A 108 16.98 8.69 7.11
C GLY A 108 15.79 9.13 7.95
N SER A 109 15.81 10.39 8.38
CA SER A 109 14.85 10.96 9.33
C SER A 109 13.39 10.99 8.85
N ILE A 110 13.17 10.88 7.53
CA ILE A 110 11.87 10.87 6.87
C ILE A 110 11.75 9.59 6.05
N VAL A 111 10.59 8.93 6.15
CA VAL A 111 10.23 7.75 5.35
C VAL A 111 8.96 8.06 4.56
N SER A 112 9.00 7.83 3.25
CA SER A 112 7.82 7.87 2.38
C SER A 112 7.11 6.52 2.43
N MET A 113 5.89 6.49 2.94
CA MET A 113 4.99 5.34 2.83
C MET A 113 4.13 5.50 1.59
N LEU A 114 4.18 4.50 0.71
CA LEU A 114 3.39 4.39 -0.51
C LEU A 114 2.44 3.19 -0.36
N ASP A 115 1.19 3.36 -0.74
CA ASP A 115 0.20 2.27 -0.74
C ASP A 115 -0.69 2.34 -1.99
N ILE A 116 -1.14 1.18 -2.47
CA ILE A 116 -1.88 1.01 -3.71
C ILE A 116 -3.28 0.48 -3.39
N SER A 117 -4.31 1.18 -3.87
CA SER A 117 -5.69 0.74 -3.65
C SER A 117 -5.94 -0.67 -4.22
N PRO A 118 -6.81 -1.52 -3.63
CA PRO A 118 -6.97 -2.94 -4.01
C PRO A 118 -7.38 -3.28 -5.46
N LYS A 119 -7.56 -2.23 -6.29
CA LYS A 119 -7.91 -2.26 -7.72
C LYS A 119 -6.79 -1.74 -8.63
N GLY A 120 -5.64 -1.32 -8.08
CA GLY A 120 -4.49 -0.80 -8.84
C GLY A 120 -4.75 0.53 -9.54
N LYS A 121 -5.64 1.37 -8.98
CA LYS A 121 -6.09 2.63 -9.61
C LYS A 121 -5.63 3.89 -8.88
N THR A 122 -5.29 3.77 -7.61
CA THR A 122 -4.90 4.90 -6.76
C THR A 122 -3.61 4.56 -6.06
N LEU A 123 -2.65 5.46 -6.13
CA LEU A 123 -1.47 5.50 -5.28
C LEU A 123 -1.73 6.55 -4.21
N THR A 124 -1.59 6.17 -2.93
CA THR A 124 -1.53 7.12 -1.82
C THR A 124 -0.09 7.21 -1.32
N GLY A 125 0.40 8.42 -1.06
CA GLY A 125 1.77 8.66 -0.60
C GLY A 125 1.83 9.65 0.55
N ILE A 126 2.55 9.32 1.61
CA ILE A 126 2.69 10.17 2.79
C ILE A 126 4.12 10.10 3.34
N ASN A 127 4.65 11.24 3.77
CA ASN A 127 5.96 11.32 4.41
C ASN A 127 5.81 11.32 5.93
N ILE A 128 6.65 10.54 6.61
CA ILE A 128 6.59 10.35 8.07
C ILE A 128 7.98 10.61 8.63
N GLN A 129 8.11 11.57 9.55
CA GLN A 129 9.38 11.89 10.20
C GLN A 129 9.55 11.07 11.49
N CYS A 130 10.52 10.16 11.52
CA CYS A 130 10.64 9.10 12.54
C CYS A 130 11.67 9.37 13.66
N GLU A 131 12.50 10.42 13.54
CA GLU A 131 13.62 10.68 14.47
C GLU A 131 13.28 11.67 15.62
N GLU A 132 12.13 12.32 15.58
CA GLU A 132 11.72 13.29 16.61
C GLU A 132 10.69 12.70 17.60
N LYS A 133 10.57 13.31 18.79
CA LYS A 133 9.51 12.97 19.76
C LYS A 133 8.09 13.28 19.26
N ILE A 134 7.98 14.03 18.17
CA ILE A 134 6.75 14.40 17.48
C ILE A 134 6.89 13.85 16.06
N ILE A 135 6.06 12.88 15.69
CA ILE A 135 6.08 12.31 14.34
C ILE A 135 5.46 13.32 13.36
N ASN A 136 6.29 14.15 12.75
CA ASN A 136 5.83 15.12 11.77
C ASN A 136 5.36 14.40 10.50
N ILE A 137 4.06 14.46 10.22
CA ILE A 137 3.43 13.85 9.06
C ILE A 137 3.34 14.90 7.95
N GLY A 138 3.89 14.59 6.79
CA GLY A 138 3.72 15.40 5.58
C GLY A 138 2.30 15.29 5.02
N PRO A 139 1.95 16.07 3.99
CA PRO A 139 0.64 15.97 3.37
C PRO A 139 0.43 14.58 2.74
N LEU A 140 -0.80 14.09 2.82
CA LEU A 140 -1.24 12.89 2.12
C LEU A 140 -1.49 13.23 0.66
N HIS A 141 -0.73 12.60 -0.22
CA HIS A 141 -0.95 12.66 -1.66
C HIS A 141 -1.90 11.54 -2.07
N ILE A 142 -2.87 11.86 -2.91
CA ILE A 142 -3.79 10.92 -3.55
C ILE A 142 -3.61 11.07 -5.05
N ILE A 143 -3.24 9.98 -5.72
CA ILE A 143 -2.79 9.99 -7.11
C ILE A 143 -3.60 8.97 -7.89
N ASN A 144 -4.42 9.42 -8.85
CA ASN A 144 -5.15 8.54 -9.75
C ASN A 144 -4.22 8.06 -10.87
N LEU A 145 -3.87 6.78 -10.86
CA LEU A 145 -2.94 6.17 -11.82
C LEU A 145 -3.51 5.99 -13.23
N ILE A 146 -4.76 6.39 -13.48
CA ILE A 146 -5.40 6.32 -14.81
C ILE A 146 -5.56 7.71 -15.44
N THR A 147 -5.86 8.73 -14.64
CA THR A 147 -6.01 10.13 -15.12
C THR A 147 -4.80 11.02 -14.81
N GLU A 148 -3.87 10.53 -14.00
CA GLU A 148 -2.73 11.27 -13.46
C GLU A 148 -3.14 12.55 -12.71
N ASP A 149 -4.37 12.57 -12.18
CA ASP A 149 -4.84 13.59 -11.25
C ASP A 149 -4.21 13.36 -9.87
N ILE A 150 -3.73 14.45 -9.27
CA ILE A 150 -3.08 14.49 -7.97
C ILE A 150 -3.86 15.46 -7.08
N SER A 151 -4.33 14.99 -5.92
CA SER A 151 -4.75 15.85 -4.82
C SER A 151 -3.77 15.73 -3.65
N GLU A 152 -3.56 16.86 -2.96
CA GLU A 152 -2.75 16.94 -1.74
C GLU A 152 -3.68 17.32 -0.59
N LEU A 153 -3.60 16.57 0.51
CA LEU A 153 -4.40 16.79 1.71
C LEU A 153 -3.49 17.02 2.91
N ASN A 154 -3.58 18.22 3.47
CA ASN A 154 -2.84 18.57 4.68
C ASN A 154 -3.47 17.91 5.90
N VAL A 155 -2.87 16.82 6.37
CA VAL A 155 -3.29 16.06 7.56
C VAL A 155 -2.84 16.68 8.89
N GLY A 156 -2.08 17.78 8.83
CA GLY A 156 -1.56 18.49 9.98
C GLY A 156 -0.42 17.76 10.71
N LYS A 157 0.14 18.43 11.72
CA LYS A 157 1.14 17.82 12.62
C LYS A 157 0.44 16.99 13.69
N LYS A 158 1.00 15.82 13.99
CA LYS A 158 0.50 14.89 15.01
C LYS A 158 1.68 14.39 15.85
N GLU A 159 1.44 13.83 17.03
CA GLU A 159 2.55 13.35 17.88
C GLU A 159 2.88 11.87 17.64
N LYS A 160 1.94 11.08 17.11
CA LYS A 160 2.06 9.64 16.85
C LYS A 160 1.41 9.25 15.52
N LEU A 161 1.79 8.10 14.97
CA LEU A 161 1.17 7.48 13.78
C LEU A 161 1.33 5.94 13.80
N ILE A 162 0.32 5.19 14.27
CA ILE A 162 0.30 3.70 14.28
C ILE A 162 -1.15 3.15 14.39
N PRO A 163 -1.76 2.41 13.44
CA PRO A 163 -1.30 2.02 12.11
C PRO A 163 -2.05 2.80 10.99
N ILE A 164 -2.13 2.21 9.79
CA ILE A 164 -2.75 2.76 8.57
C ILE A 164 -3.62 1.68 7.90
N ALA A 165 -4.76 2.07 7.32
CA ALA A 165 -5.57 1.20 6.47
C ALA A 165 -6.05 1.92 5.19
N LEU A 166 -6.12 1.20 4.07
CA LEU A 166 -6.55 1.69 2.75
C LEU A 166 -7.54 0.71 2.10
N ASN A 167 -8.63 1.23 1.53
CA ASN A 167 -9.45 0.48 0.58
C ASN A 167 -9.61 1.24 -0.76
N SER A 168 -10.67 0.98 -1.54
CA SER A 168 -10.85 1.70 -2.82
C SER A 168 -11.31 3.16 -2.68
N ARG A 169 -11.81 3.56 -1.51
CA ARG A 169 -12.48 4.85 -1.26
C ARG A 169 -11.97 5.58 -0.03
N TYR A 170 -11.45 4.87 0.97
CA TYR A 170 -11.05 5.45 2.24
C TYR A 170 -9.60 5.13 2.59
N TYR A 171 -8.94 6.11 3.19
CA TYR A 171 -7.64 5.99 3.82
C TYR A 171 -7.80 6.41 5.28
N VAL A 172 -7.34 5.57 6.23
CA VAL A 172 -7.50 5.80 7.66
C VAL A 172 -6.13 5.78 8.33
N LEU A 173 -5.88 6.81 9.15
CA LEU A 173 -4.67 7.02 9.93
C LEU A 173 -5.05 7.08 11.42
N TYR A 174 -4.35 6.36 12.29
CA TYR A 174 -4.42 6.62 13.73
C TYR A 174 -3.24 7.46 14.20
N CYS A 175 -3.56 8.59 14.80
CA CYS A 175 -2.60 9.51 15.42
C CYS A 175 -3.01 9.74 16.89
N ASP A 176 -3.28 10.99 17.28
CA ASP A 176 -3.99 11.35 18.52
C ASP A 176 -5.52 11.15 18.37
N THR A 177 -5.97 11.15 17.11
CA THR A 177 -7.34 10.91 16.63
C THR A 177 -7.27 9.88 15.50
N ILE A 178 -8.42 9.27 15.19
CA ILE A 178 -8.59 8.50 13.96
C ILE A 178 -8.99 9.49 12.87
N MET A 179 -8.09 9.71 11.92
CA MET A 179 -8.36 10.52 10.74
C MET A 179 -8.85 9.63 9.61
N ILE A 180 -10.04 9.94 9.11
CA ILE A 180 -10.71 9.23 8.03
C ILE A 180 -10.71 10.17 6.82
N VAL A 181 -10.05 9.75 5.74
CA VAL A 181 -9.99 10.49 4.49
C VAL A 181 -10.85 9.76 3.45
N ASN A 182 -11.84 10.45 2.88
CA ASN A 182 -12.56 9.97 1.70
C ASN A 182 -11.79 10.37 0.44
N ILE A 183 -11.16 9.40 -0.20
CA ILE A 183 -10.29 9.55 -1.37
C ILE A 183 -11.07 10.06 -2.59
N GLU A 184 -12.37 9.74 -2.69
CA GLU A 184 -13.21 10.17 -3.82
C GLU A 184 -13.67 11.63 -3.69
N THR A 185 -13.82 12.16 -2.46
CA THR A 185 -14.35 13.51 -2.20
C THR A 185 -13.33 14.47 -1.60
N ASN A 186 -12.14 14.00 -1.24
CA ASN A 186 -11.11 14.70 -0.47
C ASN A 186 -11.60 15.18 0.93
N GLU A 187 -12.72 14.65 1.44
CA GLU A 187 -13.24 15.00 2.77
C GLU A 187 -12.41 14.34 3.87
N ILE A 188 -12.00 15.13 4.87
CA ILE A 188 -11.29 14.67 6.06
C ILE A 188 -12.24 14.71 7.26
N LYS A 189 -12.23 13.65 8.07
CA LYS A 189 -12.98 13.53 9.31
C LYS A 189 -12.07 13.02 10.43
N ASP A 190 -11.78 13.85 11.41
CA ASP A 190 -11.22 13.40 12.69
C ASP A 190 -12.33 12.79 13.58
N VAL A 191 -11.98 11.68 14.24
CA VAL A 191 -12.80 10.97 15.22
C VAL A 191 -11.97 10.70 16.46
N ASN A 192 -12.51 11.03 17.64
CA ASN A 192 -11.87 10.67 18.90
C ASN A 192 -12.07 9.18 19.16
N TYR A 193 -10.98 8.48 19.48
CA TYR A 193 -10.99 7.08 19.93
C TYR A 193 -10.88 7.02 21.45
N THR A 194 -11.61 6.11 22.09
CA THR A 194 -11.58 5.95 23.56
C THR A 194 -11.08 4.59 24.05
N GLY A 195 -10.70 3.70 23.13
CA GLY A 195 -10.05 2.42 23.45
C GLY A 195 -8.55 2.54 23.76
N ASP A 196 -7.90 1.39 23.90
CA ASP A 196 -6.48 1.27 24.21
C ASP A 196 -5.58 1.52 22.97
N THR A 197 -4.36 0.97 22.94
CA THR A 197 -3.51 1.05 21.74
C THR A 197 -4.16 0.28 20.60
N ILE A 198 -4.25 0.86 19.41
CA ILE A 198 -4.81 0.18 18.23
C ILE A 198 -3.80 -0.87 17.73
N GLU A 199 -4.28 -2.11 17.56
CA GLU A 199 -3.56 -3.23 16.94
C GLU A 199 -3.86 -3.31 15.43
N ASN A 200 -5.12 -3.16 15.03
CA ASN A 200 -5.54 -3.28 13.63
C ASN A 200 -6.71 -2.33 13.27
N ILE A 201 -6.77 -1.90 12.02
CA ILE A 201 -7.86 -1.11 11.43
C ILE A 201 -8.30 -1.76 10.12
N LEU A 202 -9.60 -2.00 9.97
CA LEU A 202 -10.23 -2.47 8.73
C LEU A 202 -11.30 -1.49 8.26
N ILE A 203 -11.48 -1.38 6.94
CA ILE A 203 -12.45 -0.45 6.33
C ILE A 203 -13.36 -1.21 5.34
N GLN A 204 -14.65 -1.21 5.61
CA GLN A 204 -15.66 -1.80 4.72
C GLN A 204 -15.97 -0.92 3.50
N ASP A 205 -16.54 -1.50 2.44
CA ASP A 205 -16.86 -0.78 1.19
C ASP A 205 -17.93 0.32 1.40
N ASN A 206 -18.84 0.13 2.36
CA ASN A 206 -19.82 1.15 2.78
C ASN A 206 -19.17 2.38 3.47
N GLY A 207 -17.96 2.22 4.00
CA GLY A 207 -17.19 3.21 4.77
C GLY A 207 -17.27 3.08 6.29
N ASP A 208 -17.90 2.04 6.84
CA ASP A 208 -17.77 1.69 8.25
C ASP A 208 -16.34 1.21 8.56
N ILE A 209 -15.81 1.60 9.71
CA ILE A 209 -14.42 1.30 10.11
C ILE A 209 -14.43 0.46 11.38
N PHE A 210 -13.66 -0.62 11.36
CA PHE A 210 -13.49 -1.53 12.48
C PHE A 210 -12.08 -1.43 13.05
N ILE A 211 -12.00 -1.46 14.37
CA ILE A 211 -10.78 -1.18 15.12
C ILE A 211 -10.62 -2.26 16.16
N GLN A 212 -9.47 -2.92 16.15
CA GLN A 212 -9.08 -3.86 17.18
C GLN A 212 -7.99 -3.20 18.04
N ASP A 213 -8.17 -3.21 19.36
CA ASP A 213 -7.13 -2.80 20.30
C ASP A 213 -6.22 -3.96 20.71
N THR A 214 -5.11 -3.64 21.38
CA THR A 214 -4.14 -4.61 21.92
C THR A 214 -4.70 -5.55 23.00
N HIS A 215 -5.96 -5.37 23.42
CA HIS A 215 -6.71 -6.26 24.31
C HIS A 215 -7.74 -7.11 23.53
N SER A 216 -7.64 -7.14 22.20
CA SER A 216 -8.55 -7.82 21.27
C SER A 216 -10.02 -7.41 21.40
N SER A 217 -10.30 -6.21 21.94
CA SER A 217 -11.63 -5.62 21.87
C SER A 217 -11.86 -5.00 20.50
N ILE A 218 -13.01 -5.29 19.90
CA ILE A 218 -13.37 -4.77 18.58
C ILE A 218 -14.39 -3.63 18.72
N TYR A 219 -14.12 -2.51 18.07
CA TYR A 219 -14.94 -1.31 18.01
C TYR A 219 -15.36 -1.03 16.56
N LEU A 220 -16.55 -0.45 16.39
CA LEU A 220 -17.07 0.07 15.12
C LEU A 220 -17.17 1.59 15.21
N LEU A 221 -16.61 2.30 14.23
CA LEU A 221 -16.99 3.67 13.90
C LEU A 221 -17.99 3.62 12.74
N SER A 222 -19.29 3.74 13.03
CA SER A 222 -20.29 3.65 11.95
C SER A 222 -20.46 4.97 11.22
N LYS A 223 -20.21 4.97 9.92
CA LYS A 223 -20.37 6.13 9.03
C LYS A 223 -21.80 6.68 9.05
N LYS A 224 -22.80 5.79 9.11
CA LYS A 224 -24.22 6.16 9.21
C LYS A 224 -24.50 6.99 10.47
N GLU A 225 -23.86 6.65 11.57
CA GLU A 225 -23.94 7.37 12.85
C GLU A 225 -22.84 8.46 12.97
N ASN A 226 -22.38 9.02 11.84
CA ASN A 226 -21.33 10.06 11.77
C ASN A 226 -20.01 9.66 12.46
N TYR A 227 -19.64 8.39 12.33
CA TYR A 227 -18.48 7.74 12.95
C TYR A 227 -18.50 7.74 14.48
N LYS A 228 -19.68 7.68 15.10
CA LYS A 228 -19.81 7.39 16.52
C LYS A 228 -19.20 6.02 16.84
N GLU A 229 -18.37 5.97 17.89
CA GLU A 229 -17.77 4.75 18.41
C GLU A 229 -18.81 3.84 19.09
N ILE A 230 -18.76 2.55 18.76
CA ILE A 230 -19.61 1.49 19.29
C ILE A 230 -18.70 0.31 19.63
N LYS A 231 -18.55 -0.03 20.92
CA LYS A 231 -17.88 -1.28 21.31
C LYS A 231 -18.75 -2.48 20.91
N THR A 232 -18.14 -3.48 20.28
CA THR A 232 -18.83 -4.68 19.78
C THR A 232 -18.66 -5.86 20.73
N GLU A 233 -19.50 -6.89 20.56
CA GLU A 233 -19.36 -8.18 21.26
C GLU A 233 -18.49 -9.19 20.47
N LEU A 234 -17.88 -8.77 19.35
CA LEU A 234 -17.01 -9.64 18.57
C LEU A 234 -15.71 -9.90 19.33
N VAL A 235 -15.25 -11.15 19.27
CA VAL A 235 -14.01 -11.62 19.90
C VAL A 235 -13.19 -12.37 18.86
N GLY A 236 -11.89 -12.09 18.83
CA GLY A 236 -10.91 -12.69 17.92
C GLY A 236 -10.08 -11.64 17.19
N THR A 237 -9.26 -12.10 16.25
CA THR A 237 -8.40 -11.25 15.42
C THR A 237 -9.10 -10.93 14.11
N LEU A 238 -9.44 -9.65 13.90
CA LEU A 238 -9.89 -9.12 12.61
C LEU A 238 -8.75 -9.20 11.60
N PHE A 239 -9.04 -9.63 10.37
CA PHE A 239 -7.98 -9.71 9.34
C PHE A 239 -8.37 -9.32 7.91
N ASP A 240 -9.65 -9.28 7.53
CA ASP A 240 -10.04 -8.73 6.22
C ASP A 240 -11.53 -8.33 6.19
N THR A 241 -11.96 -7.71 5.09
CA THR A 241 -13.37 -7.42 4.77
C THR A 241 -13.71 -7.91 3.36
N ILE A 242 -14.95 -8.33 3.13
CA ILE A 242 -15.46 -8.70 1.80
C ILE A 242 -16.78 -7.97 1.58
N GLY A 243 -16.71 -6.78 0.99
CA GLY A 243 -17.85 -5.86 0.89
C GLY A 243 -18.21 -5.33 2.28
N ASP A 244 -19.42 -5.65 2.73
CA ASP A 244 -19.95 -5.26 4.05
C ASP A 244 -19.83 -6.38 5.11
N ASP A 245 -19.15 -7.48 4.80
CA ASP A 245 -18.84 -8.55 5.75
C ASP A 245 -17.40 -8.40 6.30
N LEU A 246 -17.24 -8.60 7.61
CA LEU A 246 -15.96 -8.80 8.29
C LEU A 246 -15.51 -10.25 8.17
N ILE A 247 -14.19 -10.45 8.18
CA ILE A 247 -13.55 -11.75 8.32
C ILE A 247 -12.61 -11.73 9.52
N TRP A 248 -12.76 -12.69 10.43
CA TRP A 248 -11.94 -12.78 11.64
C TRP A 248 -11.70 -14.21 12.09
N PHE A 249 -10.65 -14.37 12.89
CA PHE A 249 -10.23 -15.64 13.47
C PHE A 249 -10.50 -15.68 14.97
N ASN A 250 -11.09 -16.76 15.47
CA ASN A 250 -11.26 -16.98 16.91
C ASN A 250 -11.21 -18.49 17.22
N LYS A 251 -10.28 -18.90 18.11
CA LYS A 251 -10.14 -20.26 18.64
C LYS A 251 -10.23 -21.35 17.55
N GLY A 252 -9.39 -21.27 16.53
CA GLY A 252 -9.34 -22.26 15.45
C GLY A 252 -10.47 -22.17 14.41
N ASN A 253 -11.34 -21.15 14.48
CA ASN A 253 -12.48 -20.99 13.60
C ASN A 253 -12.39 -19.64 12.86
N ILE A 254 -12.69 -19.65 11.56
CA ILE A 254 -12.81 -18.44 10.74
C ILE A 254 -14.29 -18.12 10.56
N TYR A 255 -14.64 -16.87 10.87
CA TYR A 255 -16.00 -16.35 10.81
C TYR A 255 -16.14 -15.32 9.70
N LYS A 256 -17.37 -15.20 9.19
CA LYS A 256 -17.77 -14.15 8.27
C LYS A 256 -19.15 -13.60 8.61
N GLY A 257 -19.30 -12.29 8.51
CA GLY A 257 -20.56 -11.57 8.65
C GLY A 257 -20.37 -10.18 9.25
N ASN A 258 -21.43 -9.64 9.84
CA ASN A 258 -21.37 -8.40 10.61
C ASN A 258 -21.61 -8.67 12.11
N ILE A 259 -21.56 -7.60 12.92
CA ILE A 259 -21.72 -7.65 14.39
C ILE A 259 -23.00 -8.39 14.80
N LEU A 260 -24.12 -8.16 14.09
CA LEU A 260 -25.44 -8.71 14.45
C LEU A 260 -25.66 -10.13 13.91
N LYS A 261 -25.09 -10.45 12.75
CA LYS A 261 -25.28 -11.73 12.07
C LYS A 261 -24.00 -12.18 11.39
N HIS A 262 -23.48 -13.29 11.89
CA HIS A 262 -22.29 -13.94 11.36
C HIS A 262 -22.41 -15.46 11.43
N SER A 263 -21.49 -16.14 10.75
CA SER A 263 -21.43 -17.60 10.70
C SER A 263 -19.98 -18.06 10.65
N LYS A 264 -19.70 -19.24 11.21
CA LYS A 264 -18.45 -19.95 10.92
C LYS A 264 -18.45 -20.34 9.44
N ILE A 265 -17.41 -19.91 8.71
CA ILE A 265 -17.19 -20.32 7.32
C ILE A 265 -16.08 -21.37 7.18
N LYS A 266 -15.19 -21.46 8.17
CA LYS A 266 -14.13 -22.47 8.19
C LYS A 266 -13.76 -22.88 9.61
N ASP A 267 -13.40 -24.14 9.75
CA ASP A 267 -12.74 -24.70 10.92
C ASP A 267 -11.33 -25.08 10.47
N ILE A 268 -10.31 -24.62 11.19
CA ILE A 268 -8.90 -24.81 10.83
C ILE A 268 -8.09 -25.54 11.91
N GLY A 269 -8.63 -25.66 13.13
CA GLY A 269 -7.90 -26.21 14.29
C GLY A 269 -7.35 -25.13 15.21
N THR A 270 -7.33 -25.40 16.52
CA THR A 270 -6.90 -24.46 17.57
C THR A 270 -5.39 -24.30 17.69
N GLU A 271 -4.63 -25.17 17.02
CA GLU A 271 -3.18 -25.19 16.94
C GLU A 271 -2.59 -24.13 15.99
N TRP A 272 -3.44 -23.46 15.21
CA TRP A 272 -3.05 -22.44 14.24
C TRP A 272 -3.22 -21.02 14.79
N GLU A 273 -2.16 -20.23 14.73
CA GLU A 273 -2.17 -18.80 15.10
C GLU A 273 -2.23 -17.94 13.85
N PHE A 274 -3.04 -16.88 13.85
CA PHE A 274 -3.09 -15.93 12.73
C PHE A 274 -1.81 -15.06 12.71
N ILE A 275 -1.17 -14.94 11.54
CA ILE A 275 0.07 -14.18 11.37
C ILE A 275 -0.14 -12.90 10.56
N THR A 276 -0.79 -12.99 9.41
CA THR A 276 -1.02 -11.85 8.52
C THR A 276 -2.12 -12.13 7.49
N CYS A 277 -2.74 -11.09 6.94
CA CYS A 277 -3.59 -11.18 5.78
C CYS A 277 -3.13 -10.17 4.73
N LYS A 278 -2.96 -10.62 3.48
CA LYS A 278 -2.62 -9.74 2.35
C LYS A 278 -3.15 -10.32 1.06
N ASN A 279 -3.61 -9.45 0.16
CA ASN A 279 -4.12 -9.83 -1.16
C ASN A 279 -5.27 -10.87 -1.14
N GLY A 280 -6.13 -10.83 -0.11
CA GLY A 280 -7.25 -11.77 0.04
C GLY A 280 -6.83 -13.17 0.48
N ARG A 281 -5.67 -13.29 1.16
CA ARG A 281 -5.20 -14.53 1.79
C ARG A 281 -4.76 -14.29 3.22
N ALA A 282 -5.31 -15.06 4.14
CA ALA A 282 -4.85 -15.13 5.52
C ALA A 282 -3.82 -16.25 5.67
N ILE A 283 -2.74 -15.96 6.38
CA ILE A 283 -1.68 -16.90 6.74
C ILE A 283 -1.78 -17.20 8.23
N PHE A 284 -1.77 -18.49 8.54
CA PHE A 284 -1.68 -18.98 9.90
C PHE A 284 -0.39 -19.82 10.05
N ALA A 285 0.11 -19.96 11.27
CA ALA A 285 1.27 -20.79 11.58
C ALA A 285 0.96 -21.79 12.70
N SER A 286 1.61 -22.95 12.63
CA SER A 286 1.71 -23.93 13.72
C SER A 286 3.06 -24.61 13.59
N ASP A 287 3.87 -24.66 14.66
CA ASP A 287 5.26 -25.17 14.66
C ASP A 287 6.11 -24.71 13.46
N SER A 288 6.00 -23.42 13.12
CA SER A 288 6.65 -22.77 11.97
C SER A 288 6.29 -23.34 10.58
N MET A 289 5.27 -24.18 10.45
CA MET A 289 4.63 -24.52 9.17
C MET A 289 3.52 -23.52 8.83
N PRO A 290 3.35 -23.10 7.56
CA PRO A 290 2.27 -22.20 7.16
C PRO A 290 1.00 -22.94 6.69
N LEU A 291 -0.14 -22.33 7.02
CA LEU A 291 -1.45 -22.63 6.48
C LEU A 291 -1.97 -21.39 5.76
N VAL A 292 -2.32 -21.54 4.49
CA VAL A 292 -2.89 -20.47 3.66
C VAL A 292 -4.40 -20.67 3.56
N TYR A 293 -5.16 -19.63 3.86
CA TYR A 293 -6.59 -19.56 3.62
C TYR A 293 -6.88 -18.50 2.55
N ASP A 294 -7.48 -18.91 1.43
CA ASP A 294 -7.88 -18.00 0.36
C ASP A 294 -9.35 -17.56 0.54
N LEU A 295 -9.54 -16.26 0.77
CA LEU A 295 -10.83 -15.69 1.13
C LEU A 295 -11.85 -15.70 -0.02
N LYS A 296 -11.35 -15.69 -1.27
CA LYS A 296 -12.18 -15.67 -2.49
C LYS A 296 -12.76 -17.04 -2.82
N THR A 297 -12.00 -18.10 -2.57
CA THR A 297 -12.33 -19.49 -2.93
C THR A 297 -12.74 -20.35 -1.74
N ASN A 298 -12.57 -19.86 -0.50
CA ASN A 298 -12.79 -20.60 0.76
C ASN A 298 -11.97 -21.91 0.82
N LYS A 299 -10.82 -21.93 0.14
CA LYS A 299 -9.87 -23.04 0.13
C LYS A 299 -8.82 -22.88 1.23
N ILE A 300 -8.24 -24.00 1.64
CA ILE A 300 -7.08 -24.05 2.53
C ILE A 300 -6.01 -24.91 1.87
N ALA A 301 -4.76 -24.49 2.00
CA ALA A 301 -3.57 -25.29 1.71
C ALA A 301 -2.59 -25.19 2.89
N SER A 302 -2.12 -26.33 3.39
CA SER A 302 -0.98 -26.40 4.32
C SER A 302 0.27 -26.71 3.50
N PHE A 303 1.37 -26.03 3.79
CA PHE A 303 2.65 -26.30 3.13
C PHE A 303 3.59 -26.98 4.12
N ASN A 304 4.11 -28.14 3.74
CA ASN A 304 5.05 -28.91 4.55
C ASN A 304 6.49 -28.33 4.44
N GLN A 305 6.63 -27.06 4.82
CA GLN A 305 7.89 -26.32 4.88
C GLN A 305 7.94 -25.54 6.20
N VAL A 306 9.06 -25.63 6.91
CA VAL A 306 9.36 -24.77 8.06
C VAL A 306 9.86 -23.41 7.53
N LEU A 307 9.22 -22.32 7.95
CA LEU A 307 9.55 -20.95 7.58
C LEU A 307 10.07 -20.13 8.77
N SER A 308 10.95 -19.17 8.48
CA SER A 308 11.30 -18.10 9.42
C SER A 308 10.19 -17.07 9.56
N VAL A 309 10.18 -16.33 10.66
CA VAL A 309 9.21 -15.23 10.92
C VAL A 309 9.18 -14.21 9.77
N SER A 310 10.34 -13.86 9.21
CA SER A 310 10.45 -12.97 8.05
C SER A 310 9.80 -13.53 6.78
N GLU A 311 9.89 -14.84 6.56
CA GLU A 311 9.27 -15.49 5.39
C GLU A 311 7.74 -15.52 5.52
N PHE A 312 7.19 -15.71 6.72
CA PHE A 312 5.74 -15.67 6.95
C PHE A 312 5.09 -14.35 6.49
N TYR A 313 5.72 -13.20 6.73
CA TYR A 313 5.19 -11.90 6.30
C TYR A 313 5.26 -11.70 4.77
N ALA A 314 6.22 -12.31 4.09
CA ALA A 314 6.33 -12.32 2.63
C ALA A 314 5.44 -13.40 1.96
N PHE A 315 5.05 -14.43 2.72
CA PHE A 315 4.37 -15.62 2.21
C PHE A 315 3.04 -15.39 1.45
N PRO A 316 2.14 -14.46 1.84
CA PRO A 316 0.87 -14.27 1.12
C PRO A 316 1.06 -13.91 -0.36
N ASN A 317 2.12 -13.13 -0.65
CA ASN A 317 2.50 -12.71 -2.00
C ASN A 317 3.22 -13.82 -2.79
N SER A 318 3.81 -14.77 -2.07
CA SER A 318 4.64 -15.85 -2.60
C SER A 318 3.86 -17.06 -3.11
N VAL A 319 2.59 -17.22 -2.71
CA VAL A 319 1.76 -18.40 -3.03
C VAL A 319 1.03 -18.26 -4.38
N SER A 320 0.97 -19.34 -5.17
CA SER A 320 0.29 -19.38 -6.47
C SER A 320 -1.23 -19.19 -6.35
N PRO A 321 -1.95 -18.64 -7.35
CA PRO A 321 -3.40 -18.42 -7.25
C PRO A 321 -4.25 -19.68 -6.99
N ASP A 322 -3.77 -20.87 -7.37
CA ASP A 322 -4.37 -22.17 -7.03
C ASP A 322 -3.99 -22.70 -5.63
N MET A 323 -2.98 -22.10 -4.99
CA MET A 323 -2.30 -22.52 -3.75
C MET A 323 -1.59 -23.88 -3.80
N ASP A 324 -1.26 -24.38 -4.99
CA ASP A 324 -0.48 -25.61 -5.12
C ASP A 324 1.03 -25.38 -4.90
N LYS A 325 1.51 -24.13 -5.03
CA LYS A 325 2.94 -23.77 -4.99
C LYS A 325 3.20 -22.45 -4.26
N TYR A 326 4.44 -22.23 -3.86
CA TYR A 326 4.95 -20.91 -3.50
C TYR A 326 6.36 -20.70 -4.05
N ILE A 327 6.80 -19.44 -4.05
CA ILE A 327 8.16 -19.03 -4.44
C ILE A 327 8.90 -18.36 -3.28
N THR A 328 10.22 -18.52 -3.23
CA THR A 328 11.09 -17.69 -2.38
C THR A 328 12.15 -17.06 -3.27
N ASN A 329 12.70 -15.90 -2.87
CA ASN A 329 13.68 -15.16 -3.66
C ASN A 329 15.07 -15.02 -2.98
N PRO A 330 15.69 -16.10 -2.43
CA PRO A 330 16.97 -15.98 -1.74
C PRO A 330 18.12 -15.66 -2.71
N TRP A 331 18.90 -14.63 -2.37
CA TRP A 331 20.15 -14.24 -3.06
C TRP A 331 20.03 -14.21 -4.59
N SER A 332 19.02 -13.46 -5.07
CA SER A 332 18.74 -13.24 -6.51
C SER A 332 18.46 -14.51 -7.32
N LYS A 333 17.90 -15.55 -6.68
CA LYS A 333 17.32 -16.72 -7.34
C LYS A 333 15.87 -16.88 -6.92
N ILE A 334 14.98 -17.23 -7.85
CA ILE A 334 13.66 -17.78 -7.50
C ILE A 334 13.86 -19.27 -7.18
N GLN A 335 13.46 -19.71 -5.99
CA GLN A 335 13.16 -21.11 -5.73
C GLN A 335 11.64 -21.27 -5.73
N MET A 336 11.14 -22.42 -6.18
CA MET A 336 9.71 -22.74 -6.16
C MET A 336 9.51 -24.09 -5.49
N PHE A 337 8.47 -24.18 -4.68
CA PHE A 337 8.12 -25.38 -3.94
C PHE A 337 6.63 -25.68 -4.13
N ASP A 338 6.24 -26.96 -4.13
CA ASP A 338 4.83 -27.33 -3.96
C ASP A 338 4.42 -27.43 -2.49
N TYR A 339 3.12 -27.59 -2.25
CA TYR A 339 2.56 -27.77 -0.90
C TYR A 339 3.14 -28.95 -0.09
N LYS A 340 3.86 -29.89 -0.71
CA LYS A 340 4.53 -30.99 0.00
C LYS A 340 5.97 -30.63 0.42
N GLY A 341 6.44 -29.43 0.11
CA GLY A 341 7.83 -29.01 0.31
C GLY A 341 8.78 -29.53 -0.77
N LYS A 342 8.27 -30.09 -1.88
CA LYS A 342 9.14 -30.52 -2.98
C LYS A 342 9.61 -29.29 -3.77
N GLU A 343 10.92 -29.11 -3.84
CA GLU A 343 11.56 -28.05 -4.64
C GLU A 343 11.47 -28.33 -6.15
N TYR A 344 11.37 -27.24 -6.92
CA TYR A 344 11.40 -27.18 -8.37
C TYR A 344 12.46 -26.16 -8.79
N ASP A 345 13.41 -26.58 -9.63
CA ASP A 345 14.38 -25.69 -10.25
C ASP A 345 13.67 -24.67 -11.17
N VAL A 346 13.52 -23.43 -10.70
CA VAL A 346 13.14 -22.30 -11.56
C VAL A 346 14.38 -21.90 -12.36
N ASN A 347 14.56 -22.51 -13.52
CA ASN A 347 15.80 -22.41 -14.28
C ASN A 347 15.92 -21.10 -15.10
N ILE A 348 16.05 -19.96 -14.41
CA ILE A 348 16.32 -18.65 -15.01
C ILE A 348 17.79 -18.54 -15.52
N LYS A 349 18.49 -19.66 -15.75
CA LYS A 349 19.88 -19.63 -16.26
C LYS A 349 19.95 -19.33 -17.76
N ASP A 350 18.83 -19.44 -18.48
CA ASP A 350 18.80 -19.25 -19.94
C ASP A 350 18.38 -17.84 -20.38
N TYR A 351 18.98 -16.83 -19.74
CA TYR A 351 19.02 -15.44 -20.24
C TYR A 351 19.35 -15.38 -21.75
N SER A 352 20.16 -16.32 -22.24
CA SER A 352 20.57 -16.41 -23.66
C SER A 352 19.41 -16.53 -24.65
N LYS A 353 18.30 -17.21 -24.29
CA LYS A 353 17.12 -17.35 -25.15
C LYS A 353 16.22 -16.13 -25.20
N ALA A 354 16.23 -15.29 -24.17
CA ALA A 354 15.52 -14.01 -24.16
C ALA A 354 16.31 -12.87 -24.85
N HIS A 355 17.33 -13.22 -25.66
CA HIS A 355 18.35 -12.32 -26.22
C HIS A 355 19.27 -11.63 -25.20
N LEU A 356 19.19 -12.01 -23.91
CA LEU A 356 19.89 -11.33 -22.82
C LEU A 356 21.35 -11.82 -22.73
N LYS A 357 22.24 -11.10 -23.40
CA LYS A 357 23.69 -11.38 -23.39
C LYS A 357 24.34 -10.88 -22.10
N HIS A 358 24.55 -11.84 -21.19
CA HIS A 358 25.44 -11.81 -20.02
C HIS A 358 25.01 -10.91 -18.84
N ASN A 359 25.24 -11.46 -17.63
CA ASN A 359 25.28 -10.77 -16.33
C ASN A 359 24.03 -9.93 -15.98
N TYR A 360 22.93 -10.63 -15.64
CA TYR A 360 21.72 -10.06 -15.07
C TYR A 360 21.40 -10.74 -13.74
N TYR A 361 21.01 -9.96 -12.72
CA TYR A 361 20.55 -10.43 -11.42
C TYR A 361 19.08 -10.05 -11.20
N LEU A 362 18.39 -10.80 -10.34
CA LEU A 362 17.05 -10.43 -9.86
C LEU A 362 17.17 -9.31 -8.83
N ASN A 363 16.58 -8.16 -9.14
CA ASN A 363 16.65 -6.94 -8.32
C ASN A 363 15.55 -6.90 -7.24
N SER A 364 14.44 -7.62 -7.46
CA SER A 364 13.19 -7.44 -6.73
C SER A 364 12.53 -8.73 -6.26
N ASN A 365 11.50 -8.56 -5.43
CA ASN A 365 10.48 -9.58 -5.21
C ASN A 365 9.85 -10.00 -6.55
N SER A 366 9.79 -11.31 -6.77
CA SER A 366 8.98 -11.94 -7.82
C SER A 366 7.53 -12.08 -7.32
N LEU A 367 6.54 -11.90 -8.19
CA LEU A 367 5.12 -12.06 -7.89
C LEU A 367 4.43 -12.99 -8.90
N TRP A 368 3.37 -13.66 -8.48
CA TRP A 368 2.49 -14.41 -9.38
C TRP A 368 1.60 -13.47 -10.19
N LEU A 369 1.53 -13.67 -11.50
CA LEU A 369 0.53 -13.05 -12.38
C LEU A 369 -0.73 -13.93 -12.49
N ASP A 370 -0.51 -15.24 -12.65
CA ASP A 370 -1.53 -16.28 -12.77
C ASP A 370 -0.92 -17.64 -12.30
N ASN A 371 -1.60 -18.77 -12.50
CA ASN A 371 -1.09 -20.09 -12.05
C ASN A 371 0.14 -20.61 -12.82
N GLU A 372 0.47 -20.00 -13.94
CA GLU A 372 1.53 -20.44 -14.85
C GLU A 372 2.66 -19.42 -15.00
N ASN A 373 2.42 -18.16 -14.61
CA ASN A 373 3.32 -17.05 -14.92
C ASN A 373 3.74 -16.26 -13.68
N LEU A 374 5.04 -16.04 -13.56
CA LEU A 374 5.67 -15.12 -12.61
C LEU A 374 6.04 -13.82 -13.31
N ILE A 375 6.05 -12.71 -12.58
CA ILE A 375 6.69 -11.45 -12.97
C ILE A 375 7.84 -11.15 -12.01
N TYR A 376 8.99 -10.75 -12.55
CA TYR A 376 10.13 -10.26 -11.78
C TYR A 376 10.84 -9.11 -12.50
N ILE A 377 11.68 -8.37 -11.76
CA ILE A 377 12.57 -7.35 -12.32
C ILE A 377 13.99 -7.91 -12.38
N ALA A 378 14.56 -7.92 -13.60
CA ALA A 378 15.99 -8.18 -13.81
C ALA A 378 16.74 -6.86 -14.02
N GLN A 379 17.96 -6.78 -13.51
CA GLN A 379 18.89 -5.69 -13.79
C GLN A 379 20.25 -6.26 -14.18
N LYS A 380 20.96 -5.58 -15.08
CA LYS A 380 22.33 -5.91 -15.47
C LYS A 380 23.33 -5.64 -14.33
N GLU A 381 24.27 -6.54 -14.08
CA GLU A 381 25.21 -6.44 -12.93
C GLU A 381 26.24 -5.30 -13.07
N ASP A 382 26.65 -4.97 -14.29
CA ASP A 382 27.92 -4.28 -14.56
C ASP A 382 27.77 -2.81 -15.00
N THR A 383 26.59 -2.23 -14.81
CA THR A 383 26.32 -0.82 -15.08
C THR A 383 25.83 -0.12 -13.82
N GLY A 384 26.59 0.88 -13.36
CA GLY A 384 26.10 1.88 -12.39
C GLY A 384 24.96 2.76 -12.96
N ASN A 385 24.72 2.64 -14.26
CA ASN A 385 23.55 3.15 -14.98
C ASN A 385 22.49 2.04 -15.12
N LEU A 386 21.22 2.43 -15.33
CA LEU A 386 20.09 1.50 -15.35
C LEU A 386 19.80 0.86 -16.72
N ASP A 387 20.73 1.02 -17.66
CA ASP A 387 20.72 0.44 -19.00
C ASP A 387 20.51 -1.09 -18.91
N GLY A 388 19.38 -1.58 -19.39
CA GLY A 388 19.02 -3.00 -19.29
C GLY A 388 18.37 -3.40 -17.96
N LEU A 389 17.61 -2.52 -17.29
CA LEU A 389 16.55 -3.01 -16.38
C LEU A 389 15.39 -3.59 -17.20
N MET A 390 14.77 -4.68 -16.73
CA MET A 390 13.74 -5.41 -17.48
C MET A 390 12.64 -5.91 -16.58
N ILE A 391 11.40 -5.85 -17.06
CA ILE A 391 10.25 -6.53 -16.47
C ILE A 391 10.02 -7.79 -17.30
N VAL A 392 10.17 -8.94 -16.66
CA VAL A 392 10.12 -10.23 -17.34
C VAL A 392 8.95 -11.05 -16.81
N LYS A 393 8.17 -11.59 -17.74
CA LYS A 393 7.19 -12.63 -17.50
C LYS A 393 7.84 -13.99 -17.75
N TYR A 394 7.88 -14.84 -16.72
CA TYR A 394 8.40 -16.20 -16.80
C TYR A 394 7.27 -17.22 -16.71
N ASN A 395 7.17 -18.12 -17.70
CA ASN A 395 6.21 -19.21 -17.67
C ASN A 395 6.82 -20.45 -17.00
N ILE A 396 6.24 -20.90 -15.89
CA ILE A 396 6.77 -22.02 -15.08
C ILE A 396 6.63 -23.39 -15.77
N LYS A 397 5.80 -23.51 -16.81
CA LYS A 397 5.58 -24.77 -17.55
C LYS A 397 6.53 -24.93 -18.72
N THR A 398 6.75 -23.87 -19.50
CA THR A 398 7.64 -23.89 -20.67
C THR A 398 9.07 -23.48 -20.34
N GLY A 399 9.27 -22.76 -19.23
CA GLY A 399 10.55 -22.14 -18.86
C GLY A 399 10.89 -20.90 -19.69
N GLU A 400 9.94 -20.37 -20.47
CA GLU A 400 10.16 -19.24 -21.36
C GLU A 400 10.11 -17.91 -20.60
N ASN A 401 11.01 -17.01 -20.98
CA ASN A 401 11.07 -15.62 -20.51
C ASN A 401 10.59 -14.69 -21.63
N ILE A 402 9.58 -13.87 -21.33
CA ILE A 402 9.06 -12.83 -22.21
C ILE A 402 9.37 -11.49 -21.54
N VAL A 403 10.20 -10.67 -22.18
CA VAL A 403 10.47 -9.30 -21.74
C VAL A 403 9.24 -8.45 -22.09
N LEU A 404 8.49 -8.04 -21.06
CA LEU A 404 7.32 -7.17 -21.19
C LEU A 404 7.73 -5.71 -21.40
N PHE A 405 8.83 -5.32 -20.76
CA PHE A 405 9.39 -3.98 -20.84
C PHE A 405 10.91 -4.04 -20.64
N GLU A 406 11.66 -3.28 -21.46
CA GLU A 406 13.11 -3.12 -21.35
C GLU A 406 13.44 -1.62 -21.28
N PHE A 407 14.25 -1.28 -20.29
CA PHE A 407 14.85 0.04 -20.12
C PHE A 407 16.12 0.15 -20.96
N LYS A 408 16.19 1.17 -21.81
CA LYS A 408 17.26 1.40 -22.79
C LYS A 408 18.11 2.61 -22.47
#